data_AF-A0A538L821-F1
#
_entry.id   AF-A0A538L821-F1
#
_cell.length_a   1.000
_cell.length_b   1.000
_cell.length_c   1.000
_cell.angle_alpha   90.00
_cell.angle_beta   90.00
_cell.angle_gamma   90.00
#
_symmetry.space_group_name_H-M   'P 1'
#
loop_
_entity.id
_entity.type
_entity.pdbx_description
1 polymer ?
#
loop_
_entity_poly.entity_id
_entity_poly.type
_entity_poly.pdbx_seq_one_letter_code
_entity_poly.pdbx_strand_id
1 'polypeptide(L)' 'MDATLRVCSLYPELMNIYADRGNIAILRARCEWRGIGFELASASL' A
#
# COMPACT_ATOMS: atom_id res chain seq x y z
N MET A 1 -6.22 10.55 -17.74
CA MET A 1 -6.83 9.54 -16.85
C MET A 1 -5.74 9.18 -15.86
N ASP A 2 -5.78 9.77 -14.67
CA ASP A 2 -4.78 9.50 -13.64
C ASP A 2 -5.08 8.12 -13.06
N ALA A 3 -4.22 7.15 -13.36
CA ALA A 3 -4.38 5.78 -12.91
C ALA A 3 -4.31 5.73 -11.37
N THR A 4 -5.14 4.91 -10.73
CA THR A 4 -5.13 4.72 -9.27
C THR A 4 -4.74 3.29 -8.93
N LEU A 5 -3.70 3.13 -8.10
CA LEU A 5 -3.24 1.86 -7.58
C LEU A 5 -3.98 1.51 -6.29
N ARG A 6 -4.69 0.38 -6.30
CA ARG A 6 -5.41 -0.15 -5.13
C ARG A 6 -4.60 -1.28 -4.51
N VAL A 7 -4.18 -1.11 -3.26
CA VAL A 7 -3.33 -2.05 -2.53
C VAL A 7 -4.14 -2.66 -1.38
N CYS A 8 -4.04 -3.97 -1.19
CA CYS A 8 -4.63 -4.67 -0.05
C CYS A 8 -3.52 -5.22 0.84
N SER A 9 -3.47 -4.75 2.09
CA SER A 9 -2.59 -5.30 3.13
C SER A 9 -3.25 -6.52 3.75
N LEU A 10 -2.66 -7.69 3.53
CA LEU A 10 -3.19 -8.96 4.03
C LEU A 10 -2.63 -9.25 5.43
N TYR A 11 -3.53 -9.53 6.37
CA TYR A 11 -3.22 -9.89 7.75
C TYR A 11 -2.24 -8.90 8.43
N PRO A 12 -2.53 -7.58 8.46
CA PRO A 12 -1.61 -6.57 8.98
C PRO A 12 -1.20 -6.78 10.44
N GLU A 13 -1.95 -7.58 11.19
CA GLU A 13 -1.65 -7.93 12.58
C GLU A 13 -0.74 -9.16 12.72
N LEU A 14 -0.79 -10.09 11.74
CA LEU A 14 0.00 -11.32 11.72
C LEU A 14 1.28 -11.17 10.88
N MET A 15 1.23 -10.35 9.84
CA MET A 15 2.33 -10.02 8.93
C MET A 15 2.82 -8.58 9.17
N ASN A 16 3.40 -8.34 10.35
CA ASN A 16 4.00 -7.03 10.68
C ASN A 16 5.51 -7.10 10.95
N ILE A 17 6.09 -8.29 10.93
CA ILE A 17 7.48 -8.58 11.33
C ILE A 17 8.52 -8.24 10.24
N TYR A 18 8.10 -8.15 8.96
CA TYR A 18 9.02 -7.97 7.82
C TYR A 18 8.93 -6.58 7.16
N ALA A 19 8.54 -5.55 7.92
CA ALA A 19 8.52 -4.15 7.47
C ALA A 19 7.53 -3.83 6.32
N ASP A 20 6.41 -4.53 6.24
CA ASP A 20 5.37 -4.27 5.22
C ASP A 20 4.82 -2.83 5.25
N ARG A 21 4.85 -2.18 6.42
CA ARG A 21 4.53 -0.75 6.56
C ARG A 21 5.49 0.14 5.76
N GLY A 22 6.79 -0.19 5.75
CA GLY A 22 7.80 0.51 4.96
C GLY A 22 7.59 0.31 3.46
N ASN A 23 7.26 -0.92 3.05
CA ASN A 23 6.94 -1.23 1.65
C ASN A 23 5.75 -0.40 1.16
N ILE A 24 4.67 -0.35 1.94
CA ILE A 24 3.47 0.45 1.62
C ILE A 24 3.79 1.95 1.54
N ALA A 25 4.59 2.47 2.47
CA ALA A 25 4.99 3.88 2.48
C ALA A 25 5.78 4.27 1.22
N ILE A 26 6.75 3.44 0.82
CA ILE A 26 7.53 3.65 -0.40
C ILE A 26 6.63 3.53 -1.65
N LEU A 27 5.70 2.57 -1.67
CA LEU A 27 4.76 2.42 -2.80
C LEU A 27 3.91 3.68 -3.00
N ARG A 28 3.37 4.24 -1.91
CA ARG A 28 2.59 5.49 -1.94
C ARG A 28 3.43 6.65 -2.48
N ALA A 29 4.64 6.86 -1.96
CA ALA A 29 5.51 7.94 -2.40
C ALA A 29 5.85 7.82 -3.91
N ARG A 30 6.10 6.60 -4.38
CA ARG A 30 6.37 6.32 -5.80
C ARG A 30 5.18 6.62 -6.70
N CYS A 31 3.95 6.40 -6.21
CA CYS A 31 2.72 6.75 -6.91
C CYS A 31 2.57 8.28 -7.00
N GLU A 32 2.78 8.99 -5.89
CA GLU A 32 2.72 10.44 -5.82
C GLU A 32 3.69 11.13 -6.81
N TRP A 33 4.95 10.68 -6.86
CA TRP A 33 5.95 11.21 -7.81
C TRP A 33 5.57 11.02 -9.28
N ARG A 34 4.63 10.13 -9.57
CA ARG A 34 4.17 9.79 -10.93
C ARG A 34 2.76 10.31 -11.22
N GLY A 35 2.14 11.03 -10.29
CA GLY A 35 0.74 11.45 -10.42
C GLY A 35 -0.25 10.28 -10.43
N ILE A 36 0.10 9.15 -9.81
CA ILE A 36 -0.74 7.96 -9.70
C ILE A 36 -1.49 8.03 -8.37
N GLY A 37 -2.82 7.90 -8.39
CA GLY A 37 -3.63 7.79 -7.17
C GLY A 37 -3.26 6.54 -6.36
N PHE A 38 -3.44 6.58 -5.05
CA PHE A 38 -3.08 5.44 -4.18
C PHE A 38 -4.16 5.18 -3.14
N GLU A 39 -4.73 3.99 -3.16
CA GLU A 39 -5.70 3.51 -2.18
C GLU A 39 -5.16 2.30 -1.43
N LEU A 40 -5.35 2.28 -0.10
CA LEU A 40 -4.96 1.17 0.74
C LEU A 40 -6.18 0.62 1.48
N ALA A 41 -6.42 -0.67 1.32
CA ALA A 41 -7.35 -1.46 2.11
C ALA A 41 -6.57 -2.50 2.94
N SER A 42 -7.21 -3.06 3.95
CA SER A 42 -6.69 -4.20 4.69
C SER A 42 -7.72 -5.31 4.75
N ALA A 43 -7.25 -6.55 4.70
CA ALA A 43 -8.07 -7.73 4.92
C ALA A 43 -7.41 -8.61 5.99
N SER A 44 -8.22 -9.07 6.94
CA SER A 44 -7.85 -9.98 8.02
C SER A 44 -8.85 -11.16 8.04
N LEU A 45 -8.52 -12.23 8.77
CA LEU A 45 -9.41 -13.37 8.98
C LEU A 45 -10.54 -13.04 9.96
#